data_AF-A0A164QHT7-F1
#
_entry.id   AF-A0A164QHT7-F1
#
_cell.length_a   1.000
_cell.length_b   1.000
_cell.length_c   1.000
_cell.angle_alpha   90.00
_cell.angle_beta   90.00
_cell.angle_gamma   90.00
#
_symmetry.space_group_name_H-M   'P 1'
#
loop_
_entity.id
_entity.type
_entity.pdbx_description
1 polymer ?
#
loop_
_entity_poly.entity_id
_entity_poly.type
_entity_poly.pdbx_seq_one_letter_code
_entity_poly.pdbx_strand_id
1 'polypeptide(L)' 'MKNQDSAVVIPAARTGRPSSRDRVYAPDETVRFDARIPAHIALRLYETARASGRPVTAVHADLLAKALDDEGGADMG' A
#
# COMPACT_ATOMS: atom_id res chain seq x y z
N MET A 1 -5.87 -5.79 -28.09
CA MET A 1 -4.85 -6.71 -27.56
C MET A 1 -4.74 -6.45 -26.08
N LYS A 2 -5.16 -7.38 -25.21
CA LYS A 2 -5.00 -7.25 -23.75
C LYS A 2 -3.68 -7.93 -23.38
N ASN A 3 -2.68 -7.16 -22.98
CA ASN A 3 -1.47 -7.72 -22.38
C ASN A 3 -1.81 -8.18 -20.95
N GLN A 4 -2.30 -9.41 -20.87
CA GLN A 4 -2.12 -10.34 -19.76
C GLN A 4 -0.73 -10.99 -20.00
N ASP A 5 0.24 -11.17 -19.10
CA ASP A 5 0.27 -11.18 -17.65
C ASP A 5 1.73 -10.97 -17.21
N SER A 6 2.02 -9.88 -16.49
CA SER A 6 3.19 -9.85 -15.61
C SER A 6 2.63 -9.96 -14.21
N ALA A 7 2.54 -11.18 -13.68
CA ALA A 7 2.04 -11.38 -12.32
C ALA A 7 2.84 -10.51 -11.34
N VAL A 8 2.13 -9.85 -10.41
CA VAL A 8 2.77 -9.07 -9.35
C VAL A 8 3.18 -10.04 -8.25
N VAL A 9 4.48 -10.18 -8.03
CA VAL A 9 5.04 -11.02 -6.98
C VAL A 9 5.33 -10.14 -5.77
N ILE A 10 4.62 -10.38 -4.67
CA ILE A 10 4.86 -9.75 -3.37
C ILE A 10 5.68 -10.73 -2.52
N PRO A 11 6.98 -10.45 -2.27
CA PRO A 11 7.82 -11.35 -1.50
C PRO A 11 7.33 -11.48 -0.06
N ALA A 12 7.55 -12.64 0.54
CA ALA A 12 7.27 -12.85 1.95
C ALA A 12 8.06 -11.85 2.82
N ALA A 13 7.34 -11.10 3.66
CA ALA A 13 7.91 -10.17 4.62
C ALA A 13 7.39 -10.47 6.04
N ARG A 14 8.12 -10.01 7.06
CA ARG A 14 7.72 -10.15 8.47
C ARG A 14 6.52 -9.23 8.76
N THR A 15 5.31 -9.77 8.65
CA THR A 15 4.06 -9.04 8.91
C THR A 15 3.34 -9.59 10.14
N GLY A 16 3.82 -9.32 11.36
CA GLY A 16 3.17 -9.73 12.63
C GLY A 16 3.09 -11.25 12.87
N ARG A 17 2.39 -12.01 12.03
CA ARG A 17 2.50 -13.46 11.86
C ARG A 17 3.10 -13.73 10.48
N PRO A 18 4.28 -14.37 10.37
CA PRO A 18 4.96 -14.52 9.09
C PRO A 18 4.10 -15.34 8.11
N SER A 19 3.84 -14.75 6.94
CA SER A 19 3.49 -15.50 5.73
C SER A 19 4.75 -16.22 5.28
N SER A 20 4.79 -17.55 5.28
CA SER A 20 5.99 -18.31 4.85
C SER A 20 6.16 -18.38 3.33
N ARG A 21 5.30 -17.71 2.56
CA ARG A 21 5.29 -17.80 1.09
C ARG A 21 5.06 -16.42 0.46
N ASP A 22 5.67 -16.26 -0.71
CA ASP A 22 5.41 -15.17 -1.63
C ASP A 22 3.96 -15.22 -2.08
N ARG A 23 3.40 -14.05 -2.39
CA ARG A 23 2.04 -13.91 -2.88
C ARG A 23 2.10 -13.46 -4.34
N VAL A 24 1.32 -14.13 -5.18
CA VAL A 24 1.28 -13.86 -6.62
C VAL A 24 -0.13 -13.40 -6.96
N TYR A 25 -0.24 -12.22 -7.55
CA TYR A 25 -1.51 -11.56 -7.85
C TYR A 25 -1.57 -11.10 -9.31
N ALA A 26 -2.77 -10.96 -9.85
CA ALA A 26 -2.94 -10.24 -11.11
C ALA A 26 -2.67 -8.73 -10.90
N PRO A 27 -2.21 -7.97 -11.92
CA PRO A 27 -1.86 -6.56 -11.76
C PRO A 27 -2.96 -5.67 -11.19
N ASP A 28 -4.21 -5.94 -11.57
CA ASP A 28 -5.38 -5.15 -11.12
C ASP A 28 -6.10 -5.79 -9.92
N GLU A 29 -5.52 -6.83 -9.33
CA GLU A 29 -6.13 -7.51 -8.19
C GLU A 29 -5.99 -6.69 -6.90
N THR A 30 -7.12 -6.48 -6.22
CA THR A 30 -7.12 -5.76 -4.94
C THR A 30 -6.65 -6.68 -3.81
N VAL A 31 -5.53 -6.34 -3.17
CA VAL A 31 -4.94 -7.13 -2.09
C VAL A 31 -5.23 -6.50 -0.73
N ARG A 32 -5.58 -7.33 0.26
CA ARG A 32 -5.66 -6.90 1.66
C ARG A 32 -4.27 -6.81 2.28
N PHE A 33 -3.90 -5.61 2.73
CA PHE A 33 -2.69 -5.34 3.49
C PHE A 33 -3.04 -5.12 4.97
N ASP A 34 -2.66 -6.06 5.84
CA ASP A 34 -2.85 -5.95 7.28
C ASP A 34 -1.55 -5.49 7.95
N ALA A 35 -1.52 -4.23 8.39
CA ALA A 35 -0.42 -3.65 9.17
C ALA A 35 -0.94 -3.01 10.47
N ARG A 36 -0.10 -3.04 11.51
CA ARG A 36 -0.36 -2.33 12.77
C ARG A 36 0.40 -1.00 12.73
N ILE A 37 -0.33 0.09 12.88
CA ILE A 37 0.23 1.45 12.91
C ILE A 37 -0.04 2.12 14.26
N PRO A 38 0.78 3.10 14.69
CA PRO A 38 0.49 3.89 15.88
C PRO A 38 -0.85 4.62 15.78
N ALA A 39 -1.57 4.70 16.90
CA ALA A 39 -2.92 5.29 16.95
C ALA A 39 -2.96 6.75 16.47
N HIS A 40 -1.91 7.53 16.73
CA HIS A 40 -1.83 8.93 16.29
C HIS A 40 -1.70 9.07 14.76
N ILE A 41 -1.12 8.08 14.06
CA ILE A 41 -1.07 8.06 12.59
C ILE A 41 -2.44 7.69 12.04
N ALA A 42 -3.10 6.69 12.63
CA ALA A 42 -4.46 6.33 12.27
C ALA A 42 -5.41 7.54 12.44
N LEU A 43 -5.31 8.28 13.54
CA LEU A 43 -6.10 9.49 13.76
C LEU A 43 -5.95 10.49 12.61
N ARG A 44 -4.72 10.85 12.23
CA ARG A 44 -4.46 11.81 11.15
C ARG A 44 -5.01 11.34 9.80
N LEU A 45 -4.88 10.05 9.50
CA LEU A 45 -5.43 9.45 8.28
C LEU A 45 -6.96 9.63 8.21
N TYR A 46 -7.65 9.33 9.31
CA TYR A 46 -9.11 9.45 9.38
C TYR A 46 -9.58 10.91 9.37
N GLU A 47 -8.87 11.82 10.03
CA GLU A 47 -9.14 13.26 9.96
C GLU A 47 -9.00 13.79 8.52
N THR A 48 -7.96 13.38 7.81
CA THR A 48 -7.72 13.75 6.40
C THR A 48 -8.83 13.22 5.49
N ALA A 49 -9.22 11.95 5.67
CA ALA A 49 -10.34 11.36 4.94
C ALA A 49 -11.65 12.10 5.20
N ARG A 50 -11.94 12.43 6.47
CA ARG A 50 -13.12 13.19 6.86
C ARG A 50 -13.13 14.59 6.25
N ALA A 51 -12.02 15.32 6.32
CA ALA A 51 -11.90 16.68 5.79
C ALA A 51 -12.04 16.74 4.27
N SER A 52 -11.56 15.72 3.56
CA SER A 52 -11.64 15.63 2.09
C SER A 52 -12.94 15.00 1.58
N GLY A 53 -13.78 14.42 2.46
CA GLY A 53 -14.97 13.67 2.07
C GLY A 53 -14.68 12.38 1.31
N ARG A 54 -13.44 11.87 1.38
CA ARG A 54 -12.98 10.69 0.63
C ARG A 54 -12.94 9.45 1.51
N PRO A 55 -13.06 8.24 0.93
CA PRO A 55 -12.83 7.00 1.66
C PRO A 55 -11.42 6.94 2.25
N VAL A 56 -11.29 6.40 3.47
CA VAL A 56 -10.00 6.21 4.16
C VAL A 56 -9.01 5.41 3.31
N THR A 57 -9.49 4.39 2.59
CA THR A 57 -8.65 3.55 1.71
C THR A 57 -8.02 4.33 0.56
N ALA A 58 -8.77 5.26 -0.05
CA ALA A 58 -8.27 6.08 -1.15
C ALA A 58 -7.22 7.08 -0.66
N VAL A 59 -7.47 7.74 0.48
CA VAL A 59 -6.50 8.65 1.10
C VAL A 59 -5.24 7.88 1.53
N HIS A 60 -5.41 6.67 2.09
CA HIS A 60 -4.29 5.83 2.49
C HIS A 60 -3.42 5.44 1.28
N ALA A 61 -4.03 5.00 0.18
CA ALA A 61 -3.31 4.62 -1.04
C ALA A 61 -2.53 5.79 -1.62
N ASP A 62 -3.13 6.98 -1.71
CA ASP A 62 -2.46 8.18 -2.22
C ASP A 62 -1.27 8.60 -1.35
N LEU A 63 -1.45 8.61 -0.02
CA LEU A 63 -0.38 8.96 0.92
C LEU A 63 0.77 7.96 0.86
N LEU A 64 0.47 6.67 0.71
CA LEU A 64 1.48 5.63 0.59
C LEU A 64 2.21 5.70 -0.75
N ALA A 65 1.48 5.88 -1.86
CA ALA A 65 2.07 6.04 -3.19
C ALA A 65 3.03 7.24 -3.22
N LYS A 66 2.59 8.39 -2.71
CA LYS A 66 3.43 9.58 -2.60
C LYS A 66 4.68 9.34 -1.76
N ALA A 67 4.56 8.67 -0.62
CA ALA A 67 5.71 8.38 0.24
C ALA A 67 6.73 7.46 -0.47
N LEU A 68 6.26 6.46 -1.23
CA LEU A 68 7.12 5.58 -2.01
C LEU A 68 7.79 6.31 -3.20
N ASP A 69 7.06 7.21 -3.85
CA ASP A 69 7.62 8.05 -4.93
C ASP A 69 8.69 9.02 -4.41
N ASP A 70 8.45 9.64 -3.24
CA ASP A 70 9.40 10.56 -2.59
C ASP A 70 10.70 9.81 -2.16
N GLU A 71 10.60 8.56 -1.71
CA GLU A 71 11.75 7.71 -1.37
C GLU A 71 12.54 7.26 -2.62
N GLY A 72 11.86 6.98 -3.74
CA GLY A 72 12.48 6.61 -5.00
C GLY A 72 13.21 7.76 -5.72
N GLY A 73 12.90 9.01 -5.38
CA GLY A 73 13.58 10.20 -5.90
C GLY A 73 14.94 10.53 -5.26
N ALA A 74 15.29 9.86 -4.14
CA ALA A 74 16.50 10.15 -3.38
C ALA A 74 17.73 9.31 -3.77
N ASP A 75 17.59 8.34 -4.69
CA ASP A 75 18.67 7.43 -5.12
C ASP A 75 19.06 7.57 -6.62
N MET A 76 18.85 8.77 -7.18
CA MET A 76 19.44 9.18 -8.46
C MET A 76 20.20 10.50 -8.31
N GLY A 77 21.21 10.51 -7.43
CA GLY A 77 22.13 11.62 -7.20
C GLY A 77 23.56 11.14 -6.98
#